data_AF-A0A7L2RZA2-F1
#
_entry.id   AF-A0A7L2RZA2-F1
#
_cell.length_a   1.000
_cell.length_b   1.000
_cell.length_c   1.000
_cell.angle_alpha   90.00
_cell.angle_beta   90.00
_cell.angle_gamma   90.00
#
_symmetry.space_group_name_H-M   'P 1'
#
loop_
_entity.id
_entity.type
_entity.pdbx_description
1 polymer ?
#
loop_
_entity_poly.entity_id
_entity_poly.type
_entity_poly.pdbx_seq_one_letter_code
_entity_poly.pdbx_strand_id
1 'polypeptide(L)'
;SPQGALLKGKRCVILADGFYEWQQQSGGKQPYFIYFPQTKDAMDKGTEEGGEEWKGWRLLTMAGIFDCWEPPAGGEMLYTYTIITVDASKDVSFIHHRQVRAGKGAARMPAILDGDEAIRKWLDFAEVPTQEAIKLIQPTENVVFHPVSTFVNNVRNNTPECVAPIELGAKKEVKATPSNKVMLGWLKNSQEGSPQKKENDLPKWTSQFIPSPSPKKTSADILQQWLGKQREPAAKKRKA
;
A
#
# COMPACT_ATOMS: atom_id res chain seq x y z
N SER A 1 -14.68 16.75 4.31
CA SER A 1 -13.28 16.61 3.83
C SER A 1 -12.47 15.91 4.91
N PRO A 2 -11.38 15.19 4.57
CA PRO A 2 -10.55 14.49 5.55
C PRO A 2 -10.02 15.40 6.69
N GLN A 3 -9.80 16.68 6.42
CA GLN A 3 -9.44 17.70 7.43
C GLN A 3 -10.52 17.85 8.50
N GLY A 4 -11.77 17.98 8.07
CA GLY A 4 -12.90 18.15 8.97
C GLY A 4 -13.13 16.92 9.83
N ALA A 5 -12.87 15.72 9.30
CA ALA A 5 -12.95 14.48 10.05
C ALA A 5 -11.84 14.39 11.12
N LEU A 6 -10.58 14.69 10.74
CA LEU A 6 -9.44 14.66 11.66
C LEU A 6 -9.57 15.68 12.81
N LEU A 7 -10.04 16.89 12.51
CA LEU A 7 -10.27 17.93 13.52
C LEU A 7 -11.47 17.64 14.43
N LYS A 8 -12.43 16.83 13.97
CA LYS A 8 -13.56 16.34 14.76
C LYS A 8 -13.23 15.08 15.57
N GLY A 9 -11.95 14.72 15.67
CA GLY A 9 -11.51 13.55 16.43
C GLY A 9 -11.92 12.20 15.82
N LYS A 10 -12.30 12.16 14.53
CA LYS A 10 -12.71 10.91 13.85
C LYS A 10 -11.49 10.05 13.46
N ARG A 11 -10.68 9.70 14.44
CA ARG A 11 -9.48 8.86 14.31
C ARG A 11 -9.86 7.42 14.64
N CYS A 12 -9.36 6.47 13.86
CA CYS A 12 -9.57 5.05 14.10
C CYS A 12 -8.28 4.27 13.86
N VAL A 13 -8.24 3.02 14.32
CA VAL A 13 -7.18 2.06 14.00
C VAL A 13 -7.79 0.97 13.12
N ILE A 14 -7.21 0.77 11.93
CA ILE A 14 -7.55 -0.33 11.04
C ILE A 14 -6.68 -1.52 11.43
N LEU A 15 -7.32 -2.66 11.68
CA LEU A 15 -6.66 -3.92 11.99
C LEU A 15 -6.54 -4.77 10.73
N ALA A 16 -5.40 -5.43 10.57
CA ALA A 16 -5.18 -6.43 9.53
C ALA A 16 -4.09 -7.42 9.98
N ASP A 17 -4.06 -8.63 9.43
CA ASP A 17 -2.92 -9.53 9.63
C ASP A 17 -1.64 -8.94 9.03
N GLY A 18 -1.81 -8.19 7.94
CA GLY A 18 -0.77 -7.50 7.17
C GLY A 18 -1.39 -6.81 5.96
N PHE A 19 -0.57 -6.29 5.06
CA PHE A 19 -1.01 -5.71 3.79
C PHE A 19 -0.17 -6.23 2.62
N TYR A 20 -0.74 -6.14 1.42
CA TYR A 20 -0.05 -6.53 0.19
C TYR A 20 0.56 -5.32 -0.51
N GLU A 21 1.76 -5.49 -1.08
CA GLU A 21 2.35 -4.50 -1.97
C GLU A 21 3.02 -5.17 -3.19
N TRP A 22 2.99 -4.51 -4.34
CA TRP A 22 3.46 -5.07 -5.61
C TRP A 22 4.74 -4.41 -6.11
N GLN A 23 5.80 -5.20 -6.16
CA GLN A 23 7.06 -4.80 -6.76
C GLN A 23 7.04 -4.90 -8.27
N GLN A 24 7.33 -3.79 -8.94
CA GLN A 24 7.53 -3.76 -10.37
C GLN A 24 8.85 -4.44 -10.75
N GLN A 25 8.78 -5.46 -11.60
CA GLN A 25 9.92 -6.18 -12.17
C GLN A 25 9.82 -6.19 -13.71
N SER A 26 10.88 -6.63 -14.40
CA SER A 26 10.94 -6.67 -15.86
C SER A 26 9.90 -7.60 -16.50
N GLY A 27 9.48 -8.65 -15.78
CA GLY A 27 8.51 -9.65 -16.24
C GLY A 27 7.09 -9.51 -15.66
N GLY A 28 6.80 -8.44 -14.92
CA GLY A 28 5.49 -8.24 -14.28
C GLY A 28 5.60 -7.62 -12.90
N LYS A 29 4.59 -7.90 -12.05
CA LYS A 29 4.57 -7.45 -10.66
C LYS A 29 4.68 -8.64 -9.71
N GLN A 30 5.62 -8.57 -8.76
CA GLN A 30 5.76 -9.54 -7.68
C GLN A 30 5.04 -9.01 -6.43
N PRO A 31 3.95 -9.66 -5.97
CA PRO A 31 3.32 -9.30 -4.71
C PRO A 31 4.14 -9.75 -3.50
N TYR A 32 4.13 -8.93 -2.47
CA TYR A 32 4.69 -9.20 -1.14
C TYR A 32 3.59 -9.03 -0.11
N PHE A 33 3.63 -9.86 0.94
CA PHE A 33 2.81 -9.67 2.14
C PHE A 33 3.69 -9.07 3.24
N ILE A 34 3.24 -7.97 3.84
CA ILE A 34 3.99 -7.14 4.80
C ILE A 34 3.22 -7.07 6.12
N TYR A 35 3.87 -7.37 7.23
CA TYR A 35 3.26 -7.56 8.54
C TYR A 35 4.24 -7.25 9.69
N PHE A 36 3.75 -7.16 10.92
CA PHE A 36 4.64 -7.04 12.09
C PHE A 36 5.46 -8.33 12.29
N PRO A 37 6.69 -8.26 12.83
CA PRO A 37 7.37 -9.44 13.33
C PRO A 37 6.50 -10.19 14.34
N GLN A 38 6.40 -11.50 14.15
CA GLN A 38 5.58 -12.39 14.99
C GLN A 38 6.48 -13.09 16.01
N THR A 39 5.98 -13.30 17.23
CA THR A 39 6.66 -14.13 18.23
C THR A 39 6.53 -15.61 17.87
N LYS A 40 7.41 -16.46 18.41
CA LYS A 40 7.31 -17.91 18.22
C LYS A 40 5.99 -18.45 18.80
N ASP A 41 5.60 -17.92 19.95
CA ASP A 41 4.36 -18.29 20.65
C ASP A 41 3.12 -17.93 19.83
N ALA A 42 3.17 -16.87 19.02
CA ALA A 42 2.09 -16.50 18.10
C ALA A 42 2.00 -17.42 16.86
N MET A 43 3.07 -18.12 16.50
CA MET A 43 3.09 -19.06 15.38
C MET A 43 2.60 -20.46 15.77
N ASP A 44 2.84 -20.88 17.02
CA ASP A 44 2.22 -22.08 17.56
C ASP A 44 0.76 -21.76 17.88
N LYS A 45 -0.16 -22.40 17.14
CA LYS A 45 -1.62 -22.20 17.23
C LYS A 45 -2.23 -22.71 18.55
N GLY A 46 -1.73 -22.24 19.68
CA GLY A 46 -2.24 -22.52 21.02
C GLY A 46 -2.87 -21.27 21.61
N THR A 47 -4.12 -20.99 21.26
CA THR A 47 -4.98 -20.14 22.08
C THR A 47 -5.28 -20.90 23.36
N GLU A 48 -4.38 -20.82 24.34
CA GLU A 48 -4.77 -21.07 25.72
C GLU A 48 -5.67 -19.93 26.16
N GLU A 49 -6.98 -20.17 26.14
CA GLU A 49 -7.97 -19.27 26.71
C GLU A 49 -7.78 -19.23 28.23
N GLY A 50 -7.23 -18.12 28.74
CA GLY A 50 -7.09 -17.93 30.19
C GLY A 50 -5.99 -16.99 30.68
N GLY A 51 -5.12 -16.48 29.81
CA GLY A 51 -4.14 -15.43 30.15
C GLY A 51 -4.66 -14.01 29.92
N GLU A 52 -4.20 -13.05 30.72
CA GLU A 52 -4.53 -11.62 30.56
C GLU A 52 -3.94 -10.99 29.28
N GLU A 53 -3.00 -11.68 28.60
CA GLU A 53 -2.32 -11.21 27.38
C GLU A 53 -2.63 -12.07 26.16
N TRP A 54 -2.93 -11.42 25.02
CA TRP A 54 -3.13 -12.08 23.72
C TRP A 54 -1.83 -12.69 23.20
N LYS A 55 -1.81 -14.02 23.05
CA LYS A 55 -0.65 -14.77 22.53
C LYS A 55 -0.74 -15.11 21.04
N GLY A 56 -1.79 -14.69 20.34
CA GLY A 56 -1.99 -15.00 18.93
C GLY A 56 -1.21 -14.10 17.97
N TRP A 57 -1.54 -14.18 16.68
CA TRP A 57 -0.97 -13.31 15.65
C TRP A 57 -1.02 -11.83 16.06
N ARG A 58 0.12 -11.16 15.97
CA ARG A 58 0.25 -9.72 16.21
C ARG A 58 -0.28 -8.97 15.01
N LEU A 59 -1.51 -8.44 15.15
CA LEU A 59 -2.18 -7.67 14.13
C LEU A 59 -1.45 -6.36 13.81
N LEU A 60 -1.41 -6.03 12.53
CA LEU A 60 -1.01 -4.72 12.04
C LEU A 60 -2.06 -3.68 12.42
N THR A 61 -1.60 -2.58 13.00
CA THR A 61 -2.41 -1.46 13.48
C THR A 61 -2.11 -0.23 12.64
N MET A 62 -3.03 0.13 11.75
CA MET A 62 -2.84 1.25 10.82
C MET A 62 -3.69 2.45 11.23
N ALA A 63 -3.08 3.63 11.25
CA ALA A 63 -3.76 4.88 11.55
C ALA A 63 -4.77 5.21 10.43
N GLY A 64 -6.02 5.42 10.84
CA GLY A 64 -7.12 5.78 9.96
C GLY A 64 -7.87 7.02 10.38
N ILE A 65 -8.62 7.54 9.42
CA ILE A 65 -9.65 8.55 9.64
C ILE A 65 -10.97 7.96 9.16
N PHE A 66 -12.03 8.11 9.94
CA PHE A 66 -13.36 7.69 9.55
C PHE A 66 -14.31 8.89 9.34
N ASP A 67 -15.37 8.67 8.58
CA ASP A 67 -16.48 9.60 8.47
C ASP A 67 -17.81 8.84 8.50
N CYS A 68 -18.86 9.54 8.91
CA CYS A 68 -20.22 9.02 8.91
C CYS A 68 -21.05 9.75 7.87
N TRP A 69 -21.81 9.00 7.09
CA TRP A 69 -22.68 9.51 6.05
C TRP A 69 -24.09 8.96 6.24
N GLU A 70 -25.06 9.86 6.28
CA GLU A 70 -26.47 9.53 6.42
C GLU A 70 -27.14 9.57 5.04
N PRO A 71 -27.76 8.47 4.58
CA PRO A 71 -28.41 8.44 3.28
C PRO A 71 -29.57 9.46 3.19
N PRO A 72 -29.62 10.33 2.16
CA PRO A 72 -30.68 11.33 2.02
C PRO A 72 -32.09 10.74 1.88
N ALA A 73 -32.20 9.51 1.40
CA ALA A 73 -33.46 8.78 1.25
C ALA A 73 -33.94 8.12 2.56
N GLY A 74 -33.22 8.34 3.67
CA GLY A 74 -33.37 7.55 4.89
C GLY A 74 -32.64 6.21 4.80
N GLY A 75 -32.22 5.66 5.95
CA GLY A 75 -31.51 4.39 6.02
C GLY A 75 -30.48 4.36 7.14
N GLU A 76 -29.71 3.26 7.20
CA GLU A 76 -28.63 3.11 8.18
C GLU A 76 -27.48 4.08 7.89
N MET A 77 -26.89 4.62 8.96
CA MET A 77 -25.73 5.51 8.86
C MET A 77 -24.50 4.71 8.40
N LEU A 78 -23.89 5.15 7.30
CA LEU A 78 -22.70 4.51 6.74
C LEU A 78 -21.45 5.06 7.41
N TYR A 79 -20.65 4.18 8.00
CA TYR A 79 -19.31 4.47 8.47
C TYR A 79 -18.30 4.05 7.42
N THR A 80 -17.48 4.97 6.99
CA THR A 80 -16.40 4.72 6.02
C THR A 80 -15.08 5.17 6.62
N TYR A 81 -13.99 4.53 6.22
CA TYR A 81 -12.66 4.90 6.70
C TYR A 81 -11.68 5.01 5.54
N THR A 82 -10.56 5.68 5.81
CA THR A 82 -9.39 5.73 4.94
C THR A 82 -8.13 5.49 5.76
N ILE A 83 -7.17 4.78 5.17
CA ILE A 83 -5.87 4.51 5.79
C ILE A 83 -4.93 5.66 5.47
N ILE A 84 -4.28 6.22 6.48
CA ILE A 84 -3.26 7.24 6.31
C ILE A 84 -2.00 6.57 5.76
N THR A 85 -1.35 7.20 4.78
CA THR A 85 -0.08 6.73 4.22
C THR A 85 1.06 7.69 4.54
N VAL A 86 2.26 7.14 4.64
CA VAL A 86 3.55 7.85 4.82
C VAL A 86 4.53 7.40 3.74
N ASP A 87 5.67 8.07 3.65
CA ASP A 87 6.77 7.60 2.81
C ASP A 87 7.25 6.25 3.36
N ALA A 88 7.58 5.30 2.48
CA ALA A 88 8.00 3.97 2.90
C ALA A 88 9.37 4.02 3.60
N SER A 89 9.55 3.17 4.61
CA SER A 89 10.85 2.92 5.22
C SER A 89 11.84 2.33 4.22
N LYS A 90 13.14 2.39 4.53
CA LYS A 90 14.21 1.88 3.65
C LYS A 90 13.98 0.41 3.30
N ASP A 91 13.57 -0.39 4.28
CA ASP A 91 13.35 -1.83 4.15
C ASP A 91 12.17 -2.17 3.24
N VAL A 92 11.16 -1.32 3.13
CA VAL A 92 9.99 -1.55 2.26
C VAL A 92 10.10 -0.78 0.93
N SER A 93 10.99 0.21 0.86
CA SER A 93 11.13 1.11 -0.28
C SER A 93 11.44 0.38 -1.60
N PHE A 94 12.16 -0.74 -1.55
CA PHE A 94 12.52 -1.51 -2.74
C PHE A 94 11.32 -2.26 -3.35
N ILE A 95 10.29 -2.56 -2.55
CA ILE A 95 9.05 -3.22 -2.97
C ILE A 95 8.20 -2.24 -3.78
N HIS A 96 8.29 -0.94 -3.51
CA HIS A 96 7.37 0.03 -4.11
C HIS A 96 8.07 1.00 -5.06
N HIS A 97 8.60 0.49 -6.17
CA HIS A 97 8.99 1.32 -7.32
C HIS A 97 7.76 1.70 -8.14
N ARG A 98 7.00 2.72 -7.69
CA ARG A 98 6.17 3.47 -8.65
C ARG A 98 7.17 4.08 -9.64
N GLN A 99 6.98 3.90 -10.95
CA GLN A 99 7.83 4.49 -11.98
C GLN A 99 8.13 5.94 -11.62
N VAL A 100 9.36 6.17 -11.18
CA VAL A 100 9.88 7.49 -10.85
C VAL A 100 10.07 8.18 -12.18
N ARG A 101 9.00 8.77 -12.71
CA ARG A 101 9.15 9.88 -13.66
C ARG A 101 9.88 10.97 -12.88
N ALA A 102 11.17 11.10 -13.14
CA ALA A 102 12.03 12.19 -12.73
C ALA A 102 11.69 12.80 -11.35
N GLY A 103 12.00 12.07 -10.28
CA GLY A 103 12.16 12.66 -8.93
C GLY A 103 10.90 12.97 -8.12
N LYS A 104 9.70 12.47 -8.48
CA LYS A 104 8.45 12.72 -7.70
C LYS A 104 7.59 11.47 -7.47
N GLY A 105 8.14 10.48 -6.78
CA GLY A 105 7.35 9.38 -6.23
C GLY A 105 8.15 8.60 -5.21
N ALA A 106 7.98 8.93 -3.93
CA ALA A 106 8.43 8.04 -2.86
C ALA A 106 7.52 6.80 -2.85
N ALA A 107 8.12 5.64 -2.61
CA ALA A 107 7.41 4.45 -2.13
C ALA A 107 6.51 4.87 -0.95
N ARG A 108 5.31 4.31 -0.84
CA ARG A 108 4.37 4.62 0.24
C ARG A 108 4.11 3.39 1.08
N MET A 109 3.80 3.59 2.35
CA MET A 109 3.32 2.54 3.25
C MET A 109 2.21 3.08 4.14
N PRO A 110 1.37 2.21 4.75
CA PRO A 110 0.45 2.64 5.78
C PRO A 110 1.20 3.29 6.96
N ALA A 111 0.59 4.30 7.57
CA ALA A 111 1.06 4.83 8.85
C ALA A 111 0.75 3.79 9.94
N ILE A 112 1.76 3.04 10.36
CA ILE A 112 1.61 1.95 11.34
C ILE A 112 1.82 2.50 12.75
N LEU A 113 0.90 2.20 13.66
CA LEU A 113 0.93 2.57 15.06
C LEU A 113 1.53 1.42 15.88
N ASP A 114 2.83 1.47 16.08
CA ASP A 114 3.56 0.40 16.77
C ASP A 114 3.41 0.49 18.30
N GLY A 115 2.68 -0.46 18.87
CA GLY A 115 2.48 -0.61 20.31
C GLY A 115 1.28 0.14 20.88
N ASP A 116 0.86 -0.30 22.06
CA ASP A 116 -0.35 0.18 22.72
C ASP A 116 -0.35 1.69 23.00
N GLU A 117 0.80 2.27 23.32
CA GLU A 117 0.88 3.69 23.63
C GLU A 117 0.55 4.54 22.39
N ALA A 118 1.07 4.17 21.22
CA ALA A 118 0.78 4.85 19.96
C ALA A 118 -0.71 4.69 19.59
N ILE A 119 -1.26 3.49 19.79
CA ILE A 119 -2.68 3.20 19.56
C ILE A 119 -3.57 4.06 20.49
N ARG A 120 -3.29 4.06 21.80
CA ARG A 120 -4.04 4.84 22.80
C ARG A 120 -3.99 6.32 22.47
N LYS A 121 -2.79 6.88 22.24
CA LYS A 121 -2.64 8.30 21.88
C LYS A 121 -3.35 8.66 20.57
N TRP A 122 -3.38 7.74 19.60
CA TRP A 122 -4.10 7.97 18.36
C TRP A 122 -5.61 7.94 18.55
N LEU A 123 -6.15 7.02 19.36
CA LEU A 123 -7.60 6.90 19.58
C LEU A 123 -8.16 7.96 20.53
N ASP A 124 -7.37 8.42 21.50
CA ASP A 124 -7.81 9.37 22.52
C ASP A 124 -7.86 10.81 21.99
N PHE A 125 -8.91 11.11 21.24
CA PHE A 125 -9.11 12.46 20.69
C PHE A 125 -9.57 13.49 21.71
N ALA A 126 -10.01 13.05 22.89
CA ALA A 126 -10.41 13.94 23.98
C ALA A 126 -9.17 14.55 24.64
N GLU A 127 -8.16 13.73 24.94
CA GLU A 127 -6.97 14.16 25.66
C GLU A 127 -5.77 14.47 24.74
N VAL A 128 -5.73 13.90 23.52
CA VAL A 128 -4.62 14.10 22.58
C VAL A 128 -5.03 15.03 21.43
N PRO A 129 -4.52 16.29 21.42
CA PRO A 129 -4.77 17.24 20.34
C PRO A 129 -4.26 16.73 19.00
N THR A 130 -4.92 17.17 17.92
CA THR A 130 -4.56 16.77 16.54
C THR A 130 -3.08 17.00 16.21
N GLN A 131 -2.47 18.07 16.73
CA GLN A 131 -1.05 18.38 16.47
C GLN A 131 -0.10 17.36 17.10
N GLU A 132 -0.44 16.78 18.26
CA GLU A 132 0.33 15.71 18.89
C GLU A 132 0.06 14.37 18.18
N ALA A 133 -1.20 14.09 17.84
CA ALA A 133 -1.58 12.87 17.13
C ALA A 133 -0.86 12.74 15.77
N ILE A 134 -0.71 13.84 15.00
CA ILE A 134 0.00 13.83 13.71
C ILE A 134 1.46 13.42 13.85
N LYS A 135 2.12 13.64 15.01
CA LYS A 135 3.51 13.22 15.23
C LYS A 135 3.68 11.70 15.23
N LEU A 136 2.60 10.95 15.46
CA LEU A 136 2.57 9.49 15.38
C LEU A 136 2.59 8.99 13.93
N ILE A 137 2.31 9.86 12.95
CA ILE A 137 2.19 9.53 11.53
C ILE A 137 3.57 9.61 10.87
N GLN A 138 4.36 8.55 11.05
CA GLN A 138 5.70 8.42 10.51
C GLN A 138 5.96 6.99 9.99
N PRO A 139 6.93 6.78 9.08
CA PRO A 139 7.35 5.45 8.70
C PRO A 139 7.83 4.63 9.90
N THR A 140 7.62 3.33 9.85
CA THR A 140 8.22 2.37 10.78
C THR A 140 9.15 1.41 10.05
N GLU A 141 10.24 1.04 10.72
CA GLU A 141 11.15 -0.03 10.28
C GLU A 141 10.78 -1.38 10.92
N ASN A 142 9.85 -1.40 11.88
CA ASN A 142 9.39 -2.62 12.57
C ASN A 142 8.37 -3.41 11.74
N VAL A 143 8.77 -3.82 10.54
CA VAL A 143 7.94 -4.64 9.65
C VAL A 143 8.81 -5.70 8.97
N VAL A 144 8.22 -6.85 8.71
CA VAL A 144 8.81 -7.92 7.91
C VAL A 144 7.92 -8.23 6.73
N PHE A 145 8.46 -8.91 5.73
CA PHE A 145 7.73 -9.25 4.53
C PHE A 145 8.26 -10.52 3.89
N HIS A 146 7.43 -11.16 3.07
CA HIS A 146 7.84 -12.25 2.19
C HIS A 146 7.07 -12.18 0.86
N PRO A 147 7.66 -12.69 -0.24
CA PRO A 147 6.96 -12.76 -1.52
C PRO A 147 5.82 -13.77 -1.44
N VAL A 148 4.70 -13.45 -2.09
CA VAL A 148 3.53 -14.33 -2.20
C VAL A 148 3.21 -14.62 -3.67
N SER A 149 2.32 -15.57 -3.91
CA SER A 149 1.87 -15.92 -5.25
C SER A 149 1.06 -14.80 -5.89
N THR A 150 1.14 -14.65 -7.22
CA THR A 150 0.23 -13.78 -8.00
C THR A 150 -1.24 -14.20 -7.91
N PHE A 151 -1.52 -15.34 -7.26
CA PHE A 151 -2.87 -15.77 -6.90
C PHE A 151 -3.65 -14.67 -6.15
N VAL A 152 -2.99 -13.88 -5.31
CA VAL A 152 -3.62 -12.77 -4.55
C VAL A 152 -4.15 -11.63 -5.45
N ASN A 153 -3.73 -11.56 -6.72
CA ASN A 153 -4.13 -10.48 -7.63
C ASN A 153 -5.64 -10.51 -7.96
N ASN A 154 -6.30 -11.66 -7.81
CA ASN A 154 -7.73 -11.77 -8.01
C ASN A 154 -8.45 -11.61 -6.66
N VAL A 155 -9.16 -10.51 -6.49
CA VAL A 155 -9.89 -10.16 -5.26
C VAL A 155 -10.96 -11.18 -4.85
N ARG A 156 -11.34 -12.11 -5.74
CA ARG A 156 -12.26 -13.21 -5.41
C ARG A 156 -11.57 -14.35 -4.65
N ASN A 157 -10.25 -14.38 -4.65
CA ASN A 157 -9.47 -15.38 -3.94
C ASN A 157 -9.36 -14.98 -2.48
N ASN A 158 -9.95 -15.79 -1.60
CA ASN A 158 -9.94 -15.56 -0.15
C ASN A 158 -9.59 -16.87 0.56
N THR A 159 -8.32 -17.26 0.47
CA THR A 159 -7.81 -18.51 1.02
C THR A 159 -6.40 -18.31 1.61
N PRO A 160 -5.93 -19.20 2.50
CA PRO A 160 -4.61 -19.06 3.15
C PRO A 160 -3.43 -18.96 2.17
N GLU A 161 -3.57 -19.47 0.95
CA GLU A 161 -2.56 -19.38 -0.12
C GLU A 161 -2.25 -17.94 -0.55
N CYS A 162 -3.14 -16.97 -0.24
CA CYS A 162 -2.92 -15.56 -0.55
C CYS A 162 -1.75 -14.96 0.26
N VAL A 163 -1.50 -15.48 1.46
CA VAL A 163 -0.41 -15.05 2.35
C VAL A 163 0.70 -16.09 2.46
N ALA A 164 0.59 -17.22 1.75
CA ALA A 164 1.61 -18.26 1.82
C ALA A 164 2.92 -17.77 1.15
N PRO A 165 4.07 -17.90 1.83
CA PRO A 165 5.35 -17.51 1.27
C PRO A 165 5.70 -18.38 0.06
N ILE A 166 6.33 -17.78 -0.95
CA ILE A 166 6.86 -18.49 -2.12
C ILE A 166 8.38 -18.32 -2.23
N GLU A 167 9.05 -19.25 -2.92
CA GLU A 167 10.44 -19.06 -3.33
C GLU A 167 10.49 -18.35 -4.68
N LEU A 168 11.25 -17.25 -4.76
CA LEU A 168 11.48 -16.52 -6.00
C LEU A 168 12.49 -17.30 -6.86
N GLY A 169 12.17 -17.49 -8.14
CA GLY A 169 13.08 -18.14 -9.09
C GLY A 169 12.94 -19.66 -9.18
N ALA A 170 12.05 -20.28 -8.41
CA ALA A 170 11.60 -21.64 -8.68
C ALA A 170 10.93 -21.66 -10.06
N LYS A 171 11.64 -22.15 -11.07
CA LYS A 171 11.06 -22.44 -12.39
C LYS A 171 9.88 -23.38 -12.14
N LYS A 172 8.65 -22.90 -12.28
CA LYS A 172 7.50 -23.78 -12.40
C LYS A 172 7.80 -24.69 -13.58
N GLU A 173 8.07 -25.96 -13.30
CA GLU A 173 7.85 -26.99 -14.30
C GLU A 173 6.39 -26.88 -14.69
N VAL A 174 6.14 -26.30 -15.87
CA VAL A 174 4.82 -26.32 -16.47
C VAL A 174 4.56 -27.79 -16.77
N LYS A 175 3.86 -28.49 -15.87
CA LYS A 175 3.21 -29.75 -16.22
C LYS A 175 2.28 -29.42 -17.37
N ALA A 176 2.67 -29.88 -18.56
CA ALA A 176 1.94 -29.63 -19.78
C ALA A 176 0.49 -30.13 -19.60
N THR A 177 -0.46 -29.21 -19.54
CA THR A 177 -1.87 -29.53 -19.75
C THR A 177 -2.08 -29.96 -21.20
N PRO A 178 -3.05 -30.84 -21.50
CA PRO A 178 -3.32 -31.33 -22.85
C PRO A 178 -3.45 -30.20 -23.88
N SER A 179 -3.99 -29.05 -23.47
CA SER A 179 -4.19 -27.85 -24.28
C SER A 179 -2.88 -27.20 -24.75
N ASN A 180 -1.79 -27.29 -23.97
CA ASN A 180 -0.48 -26.75 -24.36
C ASN A 180 0.23 -27.64 -25.40
N LYS A 181 -0.05 -28.96 -25.43
CA LYS A 181 0.50 -29.86 -26.45
C LYS A 181 -0.09 -29.60 -27.84
N VAL A 182 -1.39 -29.28 -27.91
CA VAL A 182 -2.06 -29.00 -29.19
C VAL A 182 -1.53 -27.70 -29.80
N MET A 183 -1.34 -26.65 -28.98
CA MET A 183 -0.80 -25.37 -29.43
C MET A 183 0.67 -25.49 -29.89
N LEU A 184 1.49 -26.29 -29.18
CA LEU A 184 2.87 -26.58 -29.59
C LEU A 184 2.97 -27.44 -30.86
N GLY A 185 2.02 -28.37 -31.06
CA GLY A 185 1.93 -29.17 -32.28
C GLY A 185 1.57 -28.34 -33.52
N TRP A 186 0.69 -27.35 -33.36
CA TRP A 186 0.33 -26.43 -34.44
C TRP A 186 1.50 -25.51 -34.83
N LEU A 187 2.22 -24.95 -33.85
CA LEU A 187 3.41 -24.12 -34.10
C LEU A 187 4.53 -24.88 -34.82
N LYS A 188 4.66 -26.19 -34.57
CA LYS A 188 5.69 -27.03 -35.18
C LYS A 188 5.38 -27.37 -36.64
N ASN A 189 4.10 -27.50 -36.99
CA ASN A 189 3.67 -27.76 -38.36
C ASN A 189 3.57 -26.51 -39.23
N SER A 190 3.55 -25.30 -38.65
CA SER A 190 3.54 -24.05 -39.41
C SER A 190 4.91 -23.61 -39.93
N GLN A 191 6.00 -24.34 -39.67
CA GLN A 191 7.36 -23.99 -40.09
C GLN A 191 7.88 -24.74 -41.33
N GLU A 192 7.15 -25.68 -41.91
CA GLU A 192 7.55 -26.33 -43.17
C GLU A 192 6.68 -25.83 -44.34
N GLY A 193 7.13 -24.76 -45.00
CA GLY A 193 6.37 -24.18 -46.12
C GLY A 193 6.95 -22.95 -46.84
N SER A 194 8.24 -22.95 -47.25
CA SER A 194 8.81 -22.17 -48.39
C SER A 194 8.90 -20.61 -48.28
N PRO A 195 9.61 -19.90 -49.20
CA PRO A 195 11.05 -19.66 -49.24
C PRO A 195 11.49 -18.18 -49.05
N GLN A 196 12.80 -17.99 -48.85
CA GLN A 196 13.54 -16.74 -48.55
C GLN A 196 13.14 -15.48 -49.36
N LYS A 197 13.04 -14.33 -48.67
CA LYS A 197 13.27 -13.00 -49.25
C LYS A 197 13.94 -12.04 -48.26
N LYS A 198 14.84 -11.23 -48.80
CA LYS A 198 15.86 -10.36 -48.19
C LYS A 198 15.32 -9.06 -47.54
N GLU A 199 16.01 -8.69 -46.45
CA GLU A 199 16.64 -7.38 -46.14
C GLU A 199 15.82 -6.10 -45.83
N ASN A 200 16.32 -5.38 -44.81
CA ASN A 200 16.18 -3.97 -44.41
C ASN A 200 14.79 -3.42 -44.00
N ASP A 201 14.67 -3.06 -42.71
CA ASP A 201 14.67 -1.64 -42.27
C ASP A 201 14.39 -1.52 -40.76
N LEU A 202 15.31 -0.86 -40.04
CA LEU A 202 15.14 -0.39 -38.66
C LEU A 202 15.38 1.12 -38.62
N PRO A 203 14.52 1.91 -37.94
CA PRO A 203 14.94 3.21 -37.43
C PRO A 203 15.12 3.17 -35.90
N LYS A 204 16.33 3.52 -35.49
CA LYS A 204 16.71 3.99 -34.14
C LYS A 204 16.13 5.39 -33.91
N TRP A 205 15.74 5.71 -32.67
CA TRP A 205 15.61 7.11 -32.22
C TRP A 205 16.34 7.32 -30.89
N THR A 206 17.09 8.42 -30.84
CA THR A 206 18.06 8.81 -29.81
C THR A 206 17.49 9.79 -28.78
N SER A 207 18.15 9.78 -27.63
CA SER A 207 17.95 10.61 -26.44
C SER A 207 18.26 12.09 -26.66
N GLN A 208 17.56 12.98 -25.94
CA GLN A 208 18.14 14.15 -25.25
C GLN A 208 17.05 14.85 -24.41
N PHE A 209 17.38 15.21 -23.16
CA PHE A 209 17.10 16.51 -22.50
C PHE A 209 17.53 16.43 -21.02
N ILE A 210 18.39 17.36 -20.60
CA ILE A 210 18.88 17.56 -19.21
C ILE A 210 18.14 18.77 -18.61
N PRO A 211 17.81 18.77 -17.30
CA PRO A 211 17.70 20.04 -16.58
C PRO A 211 18.46 20.09 -15.24
N SER A 212 18.98 21.28 -14.95
CA SER A 212 19.64 21.70 -13.70
C SER A 212 18.64 21.95 -12.55
N PRO A 213 19.09 22.02 -11.27
CA PRO A 213 18.22 21.87 -10.11
C PRO A 213 17.76 23.19 -9.46
N SER A 214 16.61 23.14 -8.78
CA SER A 214 16.14 24.13 -7.79
C SER A 214 15.45 23.42 -6.60
N PRO A 215 15.37 24.03 -5.40
CA PRO A 215 15.50 23.35 -4.11
C PRO A 215 14.23 22.63 -3.59
N LYS A 216 14.45 21.66 -2.70
CA LYS A 216 13.51 20.62 -2.22
C LYS A 216 12.69 21.05 -0.99
N LYS A 217 11.46 20.53 -0.85
CA LYS A 217 10.58 20.63 0.35
C LYS A 217 10.01 19.24 0.71
N THR A 218 9.77 18.98 2.00
CA THR A 218 9.47 17.65 2.57
C THR A 218 7.95 17.39 2.76
N SER A 219 7.55 16.15 3.02
CA SER A 219 6.14 15.73 3.19
C SER A 219 5.47 16.23 4.47
N ALA A 220 6.23 16.46 5.54
CA ALA A 220 5.78 17.19 6.73
C ALA A 220 5.42 18.66 6.40
N ASP A 221 6.19 19.28 5.50
CA ASP A 221 5.89 20.63 5.01
C ASP A 221 4.61 20.66 4.18
N ILE A 222 4.29 19.58 3.46
CA ILE A 222 3.07 19.48 2.64
C ILE A 222 1.82 19.40 3.54
N LEU A 223 1.88 18.65 4.65
CA LEU A 223 0.78 18.59 5.62
C LEU A 223 0.59 19.93 6.34
N GLN A 224 1.69 20.58 6.77
CA GLN A 224 1.63 21.91 7.39
C GLN A 224 1.15 23.01 6.42
N GLN A 225 1.59 22.96 5.15
CA GLN A 225 1.13 23.89 4.11
C GLN A 225 -0.36 23.72 3.79
N TRP A 226 -0.88 22.50 3.89
CA TRP A 226 -2.29 22.20 3.66
C TRP A 226 -3.19 22.64 4.83
N LEU A 227 -2.63 22.72 6.05
CA LEU A 227 -3.29 23.24 7.24
C LEU A 227 -3.34 24.79 7.29
N GLY A 228 -2.39 25.48 6.65
CA GLY A 228 -2.20 26.94 6.78
C GLY A 228 -2.98 27.87 5.83
N LYS A 229 -3.84 27.37 4.93
CA LYS A 229 -4.60 28.24 4.00
C LYS A 229 -6.00 28.56 4.53
N GLN A 230 -6.10 29.59 5.38
CA GLN A 230 -7.32 30.38 5.54
C GLN A 230 -7.18 31.66 4.69
N ARG A 231 -8.13 31.89 3.77
CA ARG A 231 -8.42 33.23 3.25
C ARG A 231 -9.41 33.86 4.24
N GLU A 232 -9.07 35.00 4.81
CA GLU A 232 -10.01 35.81 5.57
C GLU A 232 -11.26 36.13 4.72
N PRO A 233 -12.48 36.08 5.28
CA PRO A 233 -13.63 36.68 4.65
C PRO A 233 -13.55 38.21 4.79
N ALA A 234 -13.58 38.91 3.65
CA ALA A 234 -13.61 40.36 3.58
C ALA A 234 -14.80 40.93 4.37
N ALA A 235 -14.49 41.81 5.33
CA ALA A 235 -15.46 42.59 6.08
C ALA A 235 -16.28 43.48 5.12
N LYS A 236 -17.58 43.18 4.97
CA LYS A 236 -18.53 44.12 4.37
C LYS A 236 -18.83 45.23 5.36
N LYS A 237 -18.19 46.39 5.19
CA LYS A 237 -18.70 47.67 5.70
C LYS A 237 -20.03 47.97 5.01
N ARG A 238 -21.12 48.08 5.77
CA ARG A 238 -22.30 48.86 5.38
C ARG A 238 -22.12 50.26 5.97
N LYS A 239 -22.05 51.26 5.09
CA LYS A 239 -22.25 52.68 5.40
C LYS A 239 -23.71 53.02 5.10
N ALA A 240 -24.27 53.86 5.98
CA ALA A 240 -25.51 54.64 5.88
C ALA A 240 -26.81 53.86 5.64
#